data_AF-A0A2E9WEZ5-F1
#
_entry.id   AF-A0A2E9WEZ5-F1
#
_cell.length_a   1.000
_cell.length_b   1.000
_cell.length_c   1.000
_cell.angle_alpha   90.00
_cell.angle_beta   90.00
_cell.angle_gamma   90.00
#
_symmetry.space_group_name_H-M   'P 1'
#
loop_
_entity.id
_entity.type
_entity.pdbx_description
1 polymer ?
#
loop_
_entity_poly.entity_id
_entity_poly.type
_entity_poly.pdbx_seq_one_letter_code
_entity_poly.pdbx_strand_id
1 'polypeptide(L)'
;MRRSVGLLYLLARVADTIADSKTGEVNLLLDALDAWDATTDKRQHEVPDLSHLATLQTLDAERVLLEQAGLAVEALSATPSEDLQMMRTCLKIIIGGQSLDLRRFGPANDQDEISSLEDDEALDDYAYRVAGSVGEFWTAMSRHHMFPSRMSLHDEAWMRDGVRFGKALQMTNILRDIPEDLRFGRCYIPRARLDAVGLAPEDLRHASSMDAFRPVYHALLD
;
A
#
# COMPACT_ATOMS: atom_id res chain seq x y z
N MET A 1 -11.06 9.09 16.96
CA MET A 1 -9.70 9.12 16.36
C MET A 1 -8.79 7.93 16.72
N ARG A 2 -8.09 7.86 17.88
CA ARG A 2 -7.01 6.86 18.12
C ARG A 2 -7.43 5.41 17.84
N ARG A 3 -8.61 5.00 18.32
CA ARG A 3 -9.14 3.64 18.10
C ARG A 3 -9.35 3.35 16.62
N SER A 4 -10.02 4.26 15.90
CA SER A 4 -10.34 4.15 14.48
C SER A 4 -9.08 4.10 13.61
N VAL A 5 -8.11 4.96 13.90
CA VAL A 5 -6.80 4.96 13.22
C VAL A 5 -6.06 3.64 13.46
N GLY A 6 -5.96 3.19 14.72
CA GLY A 6 -5.30 1.92 15.04
C GLY A 6 -5.99 0.72 14.41
N LEU A 7 -7.32 0.75 14.31
CA LEU A 7 -8.09 -0.29 13.65
C LEU A 7 -7.87 -0.30 12.14
N LEU A 8 -7.86 0.86 11.48
CA LEU A 8 -7.51 0.94 10.05
C LEU A 8 -6.11 0.39 9.79
N TYR A 9 -5.14 0.73 10.64
CA TYR A 9 -3.78 0.20 10.53
C TYR A 9 -3.77 -1.33 10.57
N LEU A 10 -4.51 -1.95 11.50
CA LEU A 10 -4.61 -3.42 11.57
C LEU A 10 -5.28 -4.01 10.32
N LEU A 11 -6.36 -3.40 9.83
CA LEU A 11 -7.09 -3.87 8.64
C LEU A 11 -6.22 -3.79 7.37
N ALA A 12 -5.50 -2.68 7.22
CA ALA A 12 -4.55 -2.49 6.12
C ALA A 12 -3.36 -3.44 6.25
N ARG A 13 -2.88 -3.70 7.47
CA ARG A 13 -1.78 -4.65 7.71
C ARG A 13 -2.18 -6.09 7.40
N VAL A 14 -3.43 -6.50 7.67
CA VAL A 14 -3.93 -7.81 7.21
C VAL A 14 -3.85 -7.91 5.69
N ALA A 15 -4.31 -6.88 4.97
CA ALA A 15 -4.26 -6.85 3.51
C ALA A 15 -2.81 -6.89 2.98
N ASP A 16 -1.91 -6.15 3.62
CA ASP A 16 -0.47 -6.15 3.35
C ASP A 16 0.15 -7.54 3.53
N THR A 17 -0.11 -8.20 4.66
CA THR A 17 0.37 -9.56 4.92
C THR A 17 -0.21 -10.58 3.93
N ILE A 18 -1.48 -10.41 3.49
CA ILE A 18 -2.02 -11.23 2.40
C ILE A 18 -1.20 -10.99 1.12
N ALA A 19 -1.03 -9.74 0.69
CA ALA A 19 -0.34 -9.41 -0.55
C ALA A 19 1.13 -9.85 -0.60
N ASP A 20 1.83 -9.83 0.55
CA ASP A 20 3.25 -10.22 0.65
C ASP A 20 3.46 -11.71 0.93
N SER A 21 2.40 -12.49 1.08
CA SER A 21 2.49 -13.93 1.33
C SER A 21 3.16 -14.68 0.17
N LYS A 22 4.18 -15.48 0.48
CA LYS A 22 4.96 -16.25 -0.51
C LYS A 22 4.26 -17.55 -0.93
N THR A 23 3.13 -17.42 -1.61
CA THR A 23 2.35 -18.57 -2.11
C THR A 23 2.84 -19.08 -3.47
N GLY A 24 3.44 -18.20 -4.28
CA GLY A 24 3.69 -18.47 -5.70
C GLY A 24 2.41 -18.45 -6.57
N GLU A 25 1.24 -18.19 -5.96
CA GLU A 25 -0.07 -18.26 -6.61
C GLU A 25 -0.77 -16.90 -6.51
N VAL A 26 -0.65 -16.06 -7.54
CA VAL A 26 -1.23 -14.71 -7.57
C VAL A 26 -2.74 -14.73 -7.37
N ASN A 27 -3.43 -15.66 -8.01
CA ASN A 27 -4.89 -15.74 -7.93
C ASN A 27 -5.36 -16.03 -6.50
N LEU A 28 -4.63 -16.87 -5.75
CA LEU A 28 -4.93 -17.12 -4.34
C LEU A 28 -4.86 -15.83 -3.50
N LEU A 29 -3.85 -14.99 -3.76
CA LEU A 29 -3.68 -13.72 -3.05
C LEU A 29 -4.76 -12.70 -3.44
N LEU A 30 -5.07 -12.60 -4.74
CA LEU A 30 -6.13 -11.72 -5.25
C LEU A 30 -7.51 -12.12 -4.71
N ASP A 31 -7.84 -13.41 -4.70
CA ASP A 31 -9.11 -13.91 -4.16
C ASP A 31 -9.22 -13.63 -2.66
N ALA A 32 -8.11 -13.78 -1.91
CA ALA A 32 -8.06 -13.45 -0.49
C ALA A 32 -8.24 -11.95 -0.21
N LEU A 33 -7.60 -11.08 -1.02
CA LEU A 33 -7.77 -9.62 -0.93
C LEU A 33 -9.20 -9.19 -1.28
N ASP A 34 -9.78 -9.75 -2.33
CA ASP A 34 -11.14 -9.46 -2.76
C ASP A 34 -12.16 -9.89 -1.69
N ALA A 35 -11.97 -11.06 -1.08
CA ALA A 35 -12.77 -11.52 0.04
C ALA A 35 -12.61 -10.62 1.28
N TRP A 36 -11.38 -10.20 1.58
CA TRP A 36 -11.09 -9.28 2.69
C TRP A 36 -11.75 -7.90 2.50
N ASP A 37 -11.66 -7.32 1.30
CA ASP A 37 -12.35 -6.08 0.91
C ASP A 37 -13.88 -6.24 1.04
N ALA A 38 -14.43 -7.36 0.57
CA ALA A 38 -15.86 -7.64 0.68
C ALA A 38 -16.33 -7.73 2.14
N THR A 39 -15.58 -8.39 3.01
CA THR A 39 -15.92 -8.53 4.44
C THR A 39 -15.83 -7.19 5.18
N THR A 40 -14.75 -6.42 4.97
CA THR A 40 -14.57 -5.13 5.65
C THR A 40 -15.57 -4.06 5.19
N ASP A 41 -16.04 -4.15 3.94
CA ASP A 41 -17.11 -3.33 3.37
C ASP A 41 -18.54 -3.84 3.68
N LYS A 42 -18.71 -4.95 4.43
CA LYS A 42 -20.00 -5.62 4.70
C LYS A 42 -20.75 -6.11 3.45
N ARG A 43 -20.06 -6.32 2.33
CA ARG A 43 -20.59 -7.05 1.17
C ARG A 43 -20.63 -8.56 1.42
N GLN A 44 -19.78 -9.04 2.32
CA GLN A 44 -19.72 -10.40 2.82
C GLN A 44 -19.81 -10.43 4.35
N HIS A 45 -20.43 -11.46 4.91
CA HIS A 45 -20.62 -11.60 6.36
C HIS A 45 -19.54 -12.47 7.02
N GLU A 46 -19.07 -13.50 6.32
CA GLU A 46 -18.04 -14.41 6.83
C GLU A 46 -16.65 -13.84 6.56
N VAL A 47 -15.77 -13.93 7.56
CA VAL A 47 -14.36 -13.58 7.42
C VAL A 47 -13.68 -14.66 6.57
N PRO A 48 -12.85 -14.30 5.56
CA PRO A 48 -12.14 -15.30 4.77
C PRO A 48 -11.24 -16.17 5.66
N ASP A 49 -11.12 -17.46 5.30
CA ASP A 49 -10.16 -18.34 5.96
C ASP A 49 -8.74 -18.00 5.47
N LEU A 50 -7.96 -17.37 6.35
CA LEU A 50 -6.56 -17.00 6.09
C LEU A 50 -5.57 -17.98 6.71
N SER A 51 -6.03 -19.13 7.23
CA SER A 51 -5.19 -20.09 7.96
C SER A 51 -4.02 -20.59 7.13
N HIS A 52 -4.25 -20.90 5.85
CA HIS A 52 -3.17 -21.31 4.95
C HIS A 52 -2.09 -20.22 4.81
N LEU A 53 -2.50 -18.97 4.56
CA LEU A 53 -1.56 -17.83 4.47
C LEU A 53 -0.84 -17.60 5.80
N ALA A 54 -1.49 -17.82 6.94
CA ALA A 54 -0.87 -17.75 8.26
C ALA A 54 0.28 -18.76 8.42
N THR A 55 0.13 -19.99 7.90
CA THR A 55 1.19 -21.01 7.96
C THR A 55 2.44 -20.66 7.14
N LEU A 56 2.34 -19.71 6.21
CA LEU A 56 3.44 -19.28 5.37
C LEU A 56 4.27 -18.14 5.99
N GLN A 57 3.79 -17.52 7.07
CA GLN A 57 4.47 -16.37 7.69
C GLN A 57 5.65 -16.81 8.54
N THR A 58 6.79 -16.12 8.37
CA THR A 58 7.98 -16.36 9.19
C THR A 58 7.96 -15.55 10.49
N LEU A 59 7.26 -14.42 10.50
CA LEU A 59 7.05 -13.58 11.67
C LEU A 59 5.79 -14.01 12.43
N ASP A 60 5.94 -14.35 13.70
CA ASP A 60 4.83 -14.80 14.54
C ASP A 60 3.71 -13.75 14.66
N ALA A 61 4.07 -12.47 14.67
CA ALA A 61 3.11 -11.37 14.71
C ALA A 61 2.20 -11.33 13.48
N GLU A 62 2.73 -11.62 12.28
CA GLU A 62 1.96 -11.65 11.03
C GLU A 62 1.06 -12.89 10.96
N ARG A 63 1.57 -14.04 11.41
CA ARG A 63 0.76 -15.26 11.59
C ARG A 63 -0.44 -14.99 12.50
N VAL A 64 -0.20 -14.45 13.70
CA VAL A 64 -1.26 -14.12 14.67
C VAL A 64 -2.23 -13.09 14.09
N LEU A 65 -1.74 -12.11 13.32
CA LEU A 65 -2.58 -11.10 12.69
C LEU A 65 -3.58 -11.73 11.71
N LEU A 66 -3.13 -12.66 10.87
CA LEU A 66 -4.01 -13.39 9.93
C LEU A 66 -5.00 -14.30 10.66
N GLU A 67 -4.54 -15.05 11.67
CA GLU A 67 -5.39 -15.94 12.48
C GLU A 67 -6.46 -15.18 13.27
N GLN A 68 -6.18 -13.93 13.66
CA GLN A 68 -7.06 -13.08 14.45
C GLN A 68 -7.73 -11.97 13.63
N ALA A 69 -7.69 -12.05 12.29
CA ALA A 69 -8.25 -11.04 11.41
C ALA A 69 -9.74 -10.76 11.68
N GLY A 70 -10.49 -11.78 12.13
CA GLY A 70 -11.88 -11.65 12.52
C GLY A 70 -12.13 -10.63 13.64
N LEU A 71 -11.21 -10.50 14.60
CA LEU A 71 -11.33 -9.51 15.68
C LEU A 71 -11.31 -8.07 15.15
N ALA A 72 -10.52 -7.81 14.09
CA ALA A 72 -10.48 -6.50 13.44
C ALA A 72 -11.80 -6.20 12.71
N VAL A 73 -12.39 -7.20 12.05
CA VAL A 73 -13.70 -7.08 11.39
C VAL A 73 -14.80 -6.83 12.43
N GLU A 74 -14.82 -7.57 13.53
CA GLU A 74 -15.79 -7.38 14.61
C GLU A 74 -15.74 -5.96 15.20
N ALA A 75 -14.52 -5.43 15.39
CA ALA A 75 -14.31 -4.09 15.93
C ALA A 75 -14.88 -2.97 15.04
N LEU A 76 -15.07 -3.20 13.74
CA LEU A 76 -15.74 -2.24 12.84
C LEU A 76 -17.17 -1.93 13.29
N SER A 77 -17.86 -2.89 13.91
CA SER A 77 -19.26 -2.71 14.37
C SER A 77 -19.38 -1.72 15.54
N ALA A 78 -18.30 -1.49 16.29
CA ALA A 78 -18.24 -0.53 17.39
C ALA A 78 -17.70 0.85 16.95
N THR A 79 -17.41 1.04 15.66
CA THR A 79 -16.81 2.27 15.13
C THR A 79 -17.90 3.29 14.77
N PRO A 80 -17.76 4.58 15.13
CA PRO A 80 -18.68 5.64 14.72
C PRO A 80 -18.87 5.68 13.20
N SER A 81 -20.08 6.02 12.72
CA SER A 81 -20.43 5.91 11.29
C SER A 81 -19.54 6.75 10.36
N GLU A 82 -19.17 7.97 10.76
CA GLU A 82 -18.30 8.84 9.97
C GLU A 82 -16.87 8.29 9.91
N ASP A 83 -16.30 7.88 11.06
CA ASP A 83 -14.99 7.22 11.11
C ASP A 83 -14.98 5.96 10.25
N LEU A 84 -16.01 5.13 10.37
CA LEU A 84 -16.16 3.88 9.61
C LEU A 84 -16.18 4.14 8.10
N GLN A 85 -16.88 5.19 7.66
CA GLN A 85 -16.91 5.58 6.25
C GLN A 85 -15.52 5.98 5.76
N MET A 86 -14.82 6.85 6.49
CA MET A 86 -13.45 7.27 6.13
C MET A 86 -12.47 6.08 6.10
N MET A 87 -12.57 5.19 7.08
CA MET A 87 -11.75 3.98 7.15
C MET A 87 -11.98 3.07 5.95
N ARG A 88 -13.24 2.81 5.59
CA ARG A 88 -13.58 1.94 4.44
C ARG A 88 -13.13 2.53 3.11
N THR A 89 -13.32 3.84 2.92
CA THR A 89 -12.84 4.51 1.71
C THR A 89 -11.33 4.37 1.57
N CYS A 90 -10.58 4.63 2.64
CA CYS A 90 -9.12 4.48 2.64
C CYS A 90 -8.70 3.02 2.40
N LEU A 91 -9.25 2.07 3.17
CA LEU A 91 -8.91 0.65 3.06
C LEU A 91 -9.15 0.10 1.65
N LYS A 92 -10.28 0.45 1.03
CA LYS A 92 -10.60 0.05 -0.34
C LYS A 92 -9.55 0.54 -1.36
N ILE A 93 -9.06 1.76 -1.18
CA ILE A 93 -8.03 2.34 -2.05
C ILE A 93 -6.70 1.60 -1.86
N ILE A 94 -6.32 1.30 -0.62
CA ILE A 94 -5.11 0.54 -0.28
C ILE A 94 -5.16 -0.87 -0.90
N ILE A 95 -6.25 -1.61 -0.66
CA ILE A 95 -6.42 -2.97 -1.21
C ILE A 95 -6.40 -2.93 -2.74
N GLY A 96 -7.04 -1.92 -3.36
CA GLY A 96 -6.99 -1.74 -4.80
C GLY A 96 -5.57 -1.51 -5.34
N GLY A 97 -4.70 -0.81 -4.59
CA GLY A 97 -3.28 -0.66 -4.91
C GLY A 97 -2.51 -1.98 -4.81
N GLN A 98 -2.71 -2.72 -3.72
CA GLN A 98 -2.07 -4.02 -3.51
C GLN A 98 -2.48 -5.05 -4.57
N SER A 99 -3.75 -5.08 -4.94
CA SER A 99 -4.26 -5.94 -6.02
C SER A 99 -3.70 -5.54 -7.39
N LEU A 100 -3.50 -4.24 -7.65
CA LEU A 100 -2.87 -3.78 -8.90
C LEU A 100 -1.41 -4.22 -8.97
N ASP A 101 -0.67 -4.08 -7.87
CA ASP A 101 0.72 -4.53 -7.77
C ASP A 101 0.87 -6.03 -7.97
N LEU A 102 0.03 -6.85 -7.33
CA LEU A 102 0.02 -8.29 -7.54
C LEU A 102 -0.23 -8.68 -8.99
N ARG A 103 -1.12 -7.96 -9.70
CA ARG A 103 -1.39 -8.20 -11.13
C ARG A 103 -0.22 -7.76 -12.01
N ARG A 104 0.48 -6.70 -11.62
CA ARG A 104 1.60 -6.13 -12.38
C ARG A 104 2.88 -6.94 -12.21
N PHE A 105 3.27 -7.22 -10.97
CA PHE A 105 4.56 -7.82 -10.64
C PHE A 105 4.46 -9.34 -10.42
N GLY A 106 3.26 -9.86 -10.16
CA GLY A 106 3.08 -11.25 -9.77
C GLY A 106 3.39 -11.50 -8.29
N PRO A 107 3.49 -12.77 -7.87
CA PRO A 107 3.89 -13.10 -6.50
C PRO A 107 5.38 -12.82 -6.38
N ALA A 108 5.95 -12.71 -5.18
CA ALA A 108 7.41 -12.66 -5.04
C ALA A 108 8.05 -13.83 -5.81
N ASN A 109 8.69 -13.54 -6.94
CA ASN A 109 9.13 -14.53 -7.91
C ASN A 109 10.60 -14.88 -7.65
N ASP A 110 10.94 -16.17 -7.69
CA ASP A 110 12.33 -16.64 -7.83
C ASP A 110 12.81 -16.55 -9.30
N GLN A 111 12.02 -15.93 -10.18
CA GLN A 111 12.39 -15.69 -11.58
C GLN A 111 13.27 -14.44 -11.65
N ASP A 112 14.33 -14.50 -12.45
CA ASP A 112 15.35 -13.44 -12.54
C ASP A 112 14.86 -12.20 -13.32
N GLU A 113 13.58 -12.11 -13.64
CA GLU A 113 12.95 -11.07 -14.45
C GLU A 113 12.41 -9.93 -13.57
N ILE A 114 12.66 -8.68 -13.97
CA ILE A 114 12.19 -7.49 -13.25
C ILE A 114 11.04 -6.83 -14.01
N SER A 115 9.89 -6.75 -13.36
CA SER A 115 8.76 -5.95 -13.83
C SER A 115 8.83 -4.54 -13.25
N SER A 116 8.57 -3.52 -14.07
CA SER A 116 8.67 -2.11 -13.69
C SER A 116 7.37 -1.34 -13.90
N LEU A 117 7.25 -0.17 -13.25
CA LEU A 117 6.24 0.82 -13.63
C LEU A 117 6.57 1.42 -14.99
N GLU A 118 5.56 1.75 -15.78
CA GLU A 118 5.77 2.31 -17.12
C GLU A 118 6.23 3.77 -17.06
N ASP A 119 5.51 4.60 -16.31
CA ASP A 119 5.64 6.06 -16.31
C ASP A 119 5.37 6.69 -14.92
N ASP A 120 5.48 8.01 -14.86
CA ASP A 120 5.25 8.79 -13.64
C ASP A 120 3.79 8.76 -13.18
N GLU A 121 2.84 8.58 -14.10
CA GLU A 121 1.42 8.50 -13.76
C GLU A 121 1.14 7.19 -13.01
N ALA A 122 1.73 6.07 -13.47
CA ALA A 122 1.67 4.80 -12.76
C ALA A 122 2.33 4.87 -11.37
N LEU A 123 3.45 5.61 -11.24
CA LEU A 123 4.11 5.85 -9.95
C LEU A 123 3.26 6.71 -9.01
N ASP A 124 2.67 7.78 -9.53
CA ASP A 124 1.83 8.69 -8.75
C ASP A 124 0.53 8.02 -8.28
N ASP A 125 -0.13 7.23 -9.15
CA ASP A 125 -1.30 6.43 -8.82
C ASP A 125 -0.97 5.37 -7.77
N TYR A 126 0.17 4.67 -7.93
CA TYR A 126 0.63 3.71 -6.94
C TYR A 126 0.87 4.38 -5.57
N ALA A 127 1.69 5.43 -5.53
CA ALA A 127 2.01 6.16 -4.30
C ALA A 127 0.76 6.77 -3.65
N TYR A 128 -0.22 7.21 -4.46
CA TYR A 128 -1.52 7.63 -3.96
C TYR A 128 -2.24 6.48 -3.26
N ARG A 129 -2.38 5.33 -3.92
CA ARG A 129 -3.19 4.22 -3.40
C ARG A 129 -2.70 3.70 -2.06
N VAL A 130 -1.39 3.47 -1.93
CA VAL A 130 -0.82 2.81 -0.76
C VAL A 130 -0.43 3.77 0.38
N ALA A 131 -0.27 5.08 0.10
CA ALA A 131 0.15 6.04 1.12
C ALA A 131 -0.51 7.42 1.03
N GLY A 132 -0.75 7.95 -0.17
CA GLY A 132 -1.45 9.24 -0.33
C GLY A 132 -2.86 9.22 0.26
N SER A 133 -3.61 8.14 0.03
CA SER A 133 -4.94 7.87 0.59
C SER A 133 -4.90 7.78 2.13
N VAL A 134 -3.81 7.26 2.70
CA VAL A 134 -3.58 7.22 4.14
C VAL A 134 -3.37 8.63 4.69
N GLY A 135 -2.59 9.46 4.00
CA GLY A 135 -2.41 10.87 4.33
C GLY A 135 -3.73 11.65 4.28
N GLU A 136 -4.54 11.43 3.24
CA GLU A 136 -5.88 11.96 3.11
C GLU A 136 -6.78 11.55 4.29
N PHE A 137 -6.81 10.27 4.63
CA PHE A 137 -7.56 9.73 5.76
C PHE A 137 -7.16 10.38 7.09
N TRP A 138 -5.86 10.50 7.36
CA TRP A 138 -5.36 11.13 8.58
C TRP A 138 -5.76 12.59 8.68
N THR A 139 -5.71 13.33 7.58
CA THR A 139 -6.18 14.72 7.52
C THR A 139 -7.67 14.81 7.80
N ALA A 140 -8.49 13.98 7.15
CA ALA A 140 -9.94 13.95 7.34
C ALA A 140 -10.31 13.63 8.79
N MET A 141 -9.69 12.59 9.37
CA MET A 141 -9.88 12.20 10.76
C MET A 141 -9.47 13.31 11.75
N SER A 142 -8.34 13.97 11.50
CA SER A 142 -7.87 15.08 12.34
C SER A 142 -8.83 16.28 12.24
N ARG A 143 -9.29 16.61 11.04
CA ARG A 143 -10.27 17.67 10.82
C ARG A 143 -11.58 17.40 11.55
N HIS A 144 -12.12 16.18 11.43
CA HIS A 144 -13.36 15.78 12.08
C HIS A 144 -13.24 15.78 13.62
N HIS A 145 -12.20 15.14 14.17
CA HIS A 145 -12.09 14.95 15.63
C HIS A 145 -11.46 16.12 16.39
N MET A 146 -10.52 16.86 15.78
CA MET A 146 -9.70 17.87 16.48
C MET A 146 -10.08 19.30 16.12
N PHE A 147 -10.67 19.52 14.94
CA PHE A 147 -11.02 20.86 14.47
C PHE A 147 -12.48 20.97 13.98
N PRO A 148 -13.49 20.49 14.74
CA PRO A 148 -14.86 20.37 14.25
C PRO A 148 -15.52 21.71 13.90
N SER A 149 -15.17 22.79 14.59
CA SER A 149 -15.82 24.11 14.49
C SER A 149 -15.08 25.14 13.61
N ARG A 150 -13.96 24.76 12.97
CA ARG A 150 -13.18 25.71 12.16
C ARG A 150 -13.64 25.69 10.69
N MET A 151 -14.66 26.49 10.39
CA MET A 151 -15.20 26.69 9.02
C MET A 151 -14.25 27.43 8.06
N SER A 152 -13.16 28.02 8.55
CA SER A 152 -12.24 28.85 7.75
C SER A 152 -10.90 28.18 7.41
N LEU A 153 -10.77 26.87 7.64
CA LEU A 153 -9.59 26.14 7.20
C LEU A 153 -9.72 25.89 5.69
N HIS A 154 -8.61 26.01 4.97
CA HIS A 154 -8.53 25.64 3.56
C HIS A 154 -8.59 24.11 3.45
N ASP A 155 -9.77 23.52 3.67
CA ASP A 155 -9.96 22.07 3.78
C ASP A 155 -9.38 21.37 2.53
N GLU A 156 -9.56 21.91 1.32
CA GLU A 156 -8.94 21.39 0.10
C GLU A 156 -7.39 21.42 0.12
N ALA A 157 -6.79 22.50 0.64
CA ALA A 157 -5.33 22.60 0.73
C ALA A 157 -4.78 21.61 1.74
N TRP A 158 -5.46 21.41 2.87
CA TRP A 158 -5.08 20.42 3.88
C TRP A 158 -5.16 19.01 3.33
N MET A 159 -6.21 18.68 2.60
CA MET A 159 -6.36 17.37 1.97
C MET A 159 -5.25 17.13 0.94
N ARG A 160 -4.98 18.13 0.08
CA ARG A 160 -3.86 18.07 -0.87
C ARG A 160 -2.52 17.87 -0.17
N ASP A 161 -2.26 18.61 0.91
CA ASP A 161 -1.01 18.50 1.66
C ASP A 161 -0.89 17.14 2.37
N GLY A 162 -2.00 16.59 2.87
CA GLY A 162 -2.07 15.24 3.41
C GLY A 162 -1.72 14.17 2.37
N VAL A 163 -2.29 14.25 1.18
CA VAL A 163 -1.95 13.35 0.06
C VAL A 163 -0.46 13.46 -0.30
N ARG A 164 0.05 14.70 -0.44
CA ARG A 164 1.47 14.93 -0.74
C ARG A 164 2.39 14.37 0.34
N PHE A 165 2.02 14.52 1.61
CA PHE A 165 2.78 13.96 2.73
C PHE A 165 2.84 12.44 2.68
N GLY A 166 1.70 11.77 2.43
CA GLY A 166 1.64 10.32 2.26
C GLY A 166 2.51 9.84 1.08
N LYS A 167 2.38 10.48 -0.08
CA LYS A 167 3.20 10.18 -1.26
C LYS A 167 4.70 10.37 -1.01
N ALA A 168 5.10 11.43 -0.31
CA ALA A 168 6.51 11.67 0.00
C ALA A 168 7.11 10.59 0.91
N LEU A 169 6.34 10.09 1.90
CA LEU A 169 6.76 8.94 2.71
C LEU A 169 6.94 7.68 1.86
N GLN A 170 6.02 7.42 0.92
CA GLN A 170 6.13 6.27 0.04
C GLN A 170 7.29 6.40 -0.95
N MET A 171 7.53 7.59 -1.49
CA MET A 171 8.68 7.85 -2.35
C MET A 171 10.00 7.58 -1.62
N THR A 172 10.08 7.97 -0.35
CA THR A 172 11.23 7.66 0.50
C THR A 172 11.43 6.15 0.66
N ASN A 173 10.34 5.39 0.85
CA ASN A 173 10.42 3.93 0.92
C ASN A 173 10.88 3.33 -0.41
N ILE A 174 10.24 3.69 -1.53
CA ILE A 174 10.59 3.24 -2.88
C ILE A 174 12.08 3.45 -3.17
N LEU A 175 12.59 4.65 -2.90
CA LEU A 175 13.99 4.99 -3.18
C LEU A 175 14.98 4.31 -2.23
N ARG A 176 14.60 4.08 -0.98
CA ARG A 176 15.43 3.38 0.02
C ARG A 176 15.50 1.88 -0.28
N ASP A 177 14.38 1.30 -0.69
CA ASP A 177 14.17 -0.14 -0.74
C ASP A 177 14.38 -0.74 -2.15
N ILE A 178 14.83 0.07 -3.13
CA ILE A 178 15.19 -0.38 -4.49
C ILE A 178 15.95 -1.73 -4.50
N PRO A 179 17.04 -1.93 -3.72
CA PRO A 179 17.77 -3.20 -3.77
C PRO A 179 16.96 -4.41 -3.30
N GLU A 180 16.05 -4.20 -2.35
CA GLU A 180 15.16 -5.25 -1.83
C GLU A 180 14.03 -5.54 -2.82
N ASP A 181 13.40 -4.50 -3.38
CA ASP A 181 12.34 -4.64 -4.38
C ASP A 181 12.83 -5.40 -5.62
N LEU A 182 14.02 -5.07 -6.12
CA LEU A 182 14.61 -5.74 -7.30
C LEU A 182 14.95 -7.22 -7.05
N ARG A 183 15.21 -7.61 -5.79
CA ARG A 183 15.39 -9.02 -5.41
C ARG A 183 14.09 -9.80 -5.45
N PHE A 184 12.95 -9.12 -5.37
CA PHE A 184 11.62 -9.69 -5.53
C PHE A 184 11.05 -9.48 -6.93
N GLY A 185 11.88 -9.07 -7.90
CA GLY A 185 11.45 -8.83 -9.29
C GLY A 185 10.61 -7.56 -9.48
N ARG A 186 10.56 -6.68 -8.47
CA ARG A 186 9.75 -5.44 -8.48
C ARG A 186 10.65 -4.23 -8.72
N CYS A 187 10.22 -3.32 -9.61
CA CYS A 187 10.88 -2.03 -9.79
C CYS A 187 9.83 -0.92 -9.85
N TYR A 188 9.78 -0.10 -8.80
CA TYR A 188 8.86 1.04 -8.76
C TYR A 188 9.40 2.28 -9.48
N ILE A 189 10.64 2.26 -9.96
CA ILE A 189 11.16 3.35 -10.77
C ILE A 189 10.55 3.25 -12.18
N PRO A 190 9.96 4.34 -12.72
CA PRO A 190 9.37 4.32 -14.04
C PRO A 190 10.37 3.96 -15.13
N ARG A 191 10.02 3.01 -16.00
CA ARG A 191 10.81 2.58 -17.15
C ARG A 191 11.15 3.77 -18.05
N ALA A 192 10.19 4.65 -18.32
CA ALA A 192 10.43 5.85 -19.11
C ALA A 192 11.53 6.76 -18.53
N ARG A 193 11.71 6.82 -17.20
CA ARG A 193 12.80 7.59 -16.59
C ARG A 193 14.14 6.88 -16.67
N LEU A 194 14.17 5.56 -16.56
CA LEU A 194 15.38 4.77 -16.72
C LEU A 194 15.89 4.82 -18.16
N ASP A 195 14.99 4.67 -19.13
CA ASP A 195 15.32 4.75 -20.56
C ASP A 195 15.93 6.10 -20.93
N ALA A 196 15.45 7.19 -20.33
CA ALA A 196 15.96 8.55 -20.56
C ALA A 196 17.43 8.74 -20.14
N VAL A 197 17.94 7.89 -19.25
CA VAL A 197 19.35 7.86 -18.82
C VAL A 197 20.10 6.62 -19.34
N GLY A 198 19.49 5.86 -20.25
CA GLY A 198 20.08 4.67 -20.87
C GLY A 198 20.22 3.48 -19.93
N LEU A 199 19.33 3.35 -18.94
CA LEU A 199 19.29 2.23 -18.00
C LEU A 199 18.05 1.38 -18.23
N ALA A 200 18.18 0.07 -17.99
CA ALA A 200 17.09 -0.86 -17.77
C ALA A 200 16.90 -1.10 -16.26
N PRO A 201 15.72 -1.59 -15.80
CA PRO A 201 15.51 -1.95 -14.40
C PRO A 201 16.57 -2.89 -13.83
N GLU A 202 17.08 -3.82 -14.63
CA GLU A 202 18.12 -4.78 -14.27
C GLU A 202 19.45 -4.11 -13.92
N ASP A 203 19.77 -2.99 -14.57
CA ASP A 203 21.02 -2.26 -14.32
C ASP A 203 21.09 -1.69 -12.91
N LEU A 204 19.94 -1.44 -12.28
CA LEU A 204 19.87 -0.94 -10.90
C LEU A 204 20.36 -1.96 -9.86
N ARG A 205 20.54 -3.24 -10.24
CA ARG A 205 21.20 -4.24 -9.39
C ARG A 205 22.70 -4.02 -9.26
N HIS A 206 23.31 -3.25 -10.16
CA HIS A 206 24.74 -3.05 -10.22
C HIS A 206 25.13 -1.68 -9.71
N ALA A 207 26.03 -1.61 -8.72
CA ALA A 207 26.50 -0.33 -8.16
C ALA A 207 27.13 0.62 -9.22
N SER A 208 27.59 0.08 -10.35
CA SER A 208 28.12 0.86 -11.47
C SER A 208 27.08 1.71 -12.20
N SER A 209 25.77 1.42 -12.08
CA SER A 209 24.71 2.23 -12.71
C SER A 209 24.36 3.48 -11.90
N MET A 210 24.84 3.60 -10.66
CA MET A 210 24.46 4.67 -9.74
C MET A 210 24.73 6.07 -10.26
N ASP A 211 25.84 6.29 -10.98
CA ASP A 211 26.15 7.63 -11.51
C ASP A 211 25.19 8.04 -12.64
N ALA A 212 24.77 7.09 -13.47
CA ALA A 212 23.74 7.31 -14.50
C ALA A 212 22.33 7.44 -13.88
N PHE A 213 22.05 6.71 -12.80
CA PHE A 213 20.76 6.74 -12.11
C PHE A 213 20.56 7.99 -11.23
N ARG A 214 21.65 8.60 -10.74
CA ARG A 214 21.62 9.73 -9.79
C ARG A 214 20.69 10.89 -10.20
N PRO A 215 20.62 11.34 -11.46
CA PRO A 215 19.68 12.38 -11.87
C PRO A 215 18.21 11.97 -11.71
N VAL A 216 17.87 10.69 -12.00
CA VAL A 216 16.52 10.15 -11.80
C VAL A 216 16.19 10.09 -10.32
N TYR A 217 17.11 9.60 -9.49
CA TYR A 217 16.96 9.55 -8.04
C TYR A 217 16.68 10.93 -7.44
N HIS A 218 17.43 11.96 -7.84
CA HIS A 218 17.22 13.32 -7.34
C HIS A 218 15.89 13.92 -7.82
N ALA A 219 15.52 13.71 -9.08
CA ALA A 219 14.24 14.21 -9.61
C ALA A 219 13.02 13.60 -8.90
N LEU A 220 13.15 12.41 -8.29
CA LEU A 220 12.10 11.78 -7.50
C LEU A 220 12.05 12.26 -6.04
N LEU A 221 13.04 13.03 -5.57
CA LEU A 221 13.07 13.60 -4.23
C LEU A 221 12.54 15.04 -4.14
N ASP A 222 12.39 15.71 -5.29
CA ASP A 222 11.92 17.10 -5.42
C ASP A 222 10.38 17.21 -5.44
#